data_AF-A0A2S0MDA5-F1
#
_entry.id   AF-A0A2S0MDA5-F1
#
_cell.length_a   1.000
_cell.length_b   1.000
_cell.length_c   1.000
_cell.angle_alpha   90.00
_cell.angle_beta   90.00
_cell.angle_gamma   90.00
#
_symmetry.space_group_name_H-M   'P 1'
#
loop_
_entity.id
_entity.type
_entity.pdbx_description
1 polymer ?
#
loop_
_entity_poly.entity_id
_entity_poly.type
_entity_poly.pdbx_seq_one_letter_code
_entity_poly.pdbx_strand_id
1 'polypeptide(L)'
;MYGTWELELIATGQRGQLTLRQHPEFSESLRGEFRYGTQRSIASGDVEAGEFNLDESLDGKSLYAFWSGQLTPAKCGAEIRGTWQTLPRDGKPSVESPFVLRREGW
;
A
#
# COMPACT_ATOMS: atom_id res chain seq x y z
N MET A 1 -10.27 7.81 -4.29
CA MET A 1 -9.09 7.18 -3.68
C MET A 1 -9.42 6.50 -2.36
N TYR A 2 -10.15 7.18 -1.45
CA TYR A 2 -10.53 6.60 -0.16
C TYR A 2 -11.42 5.37 -0.27
N GLY A 3 -11.42 4.55 0.78
CA GLY A 3 -12.18 3.31 0.88
C GLY A 3 -11.31 2.08 1.04
N THR A 4 -11.93 0.91 0.89
CA THR A 4 -11.27 -0.39 1.01
C THR A 4 -10.81 -0.89 -0.36
N TRP A 5 -9.62 -1.46 -0.38
CA TRP A 5 -8.97 -2.04 -1.53
C TRP A 5 -8.56 -3.47 -1.21
N GLU A 6 -8.90 -4.41 -2.09
CA GLU A 6 -8.33 -5.76 -2.07
C GLU A 6 -6.87 -5.69 -2.51
N LEU A 7 -6.00 -6.32 -1.72
CA LEU A 7 -4.56 -6.37 -1.94
C LEU A 7 -4.13 -7.78 -2.33
N GLU A 8 -3.28 -7.87 -3.35
CA GLU A 8 -2.57 -9.08 -3.72
C GLU A 8 -1.07 -8.77 -3.95
N LEU A 9 -0.20 -9.46 -3.22
CA LEU A 9 1.25 -9.51 -3.45
C LEU A 9 1.58 -10.73 -4.28
N ILE A 10 1.94 -10.51 -5.55
CA ILE A 10 2.02 -11.56 -6.57
C ILE A 10 3.14 -12.56 -6.29
N ALA A 11 4.33 -12.09 -5.94
CA ALA A 11 5.49 -12.96 -5.74
C ALA A 11 5.40 -13.77 -4.45
N THR A 12 4.82 -13.21 -3.39
CA THR A 12 4.64 -13.91 -2.11
C THR A 12 3.32 -14.67 -2.00
N GLY A 13 2.39 -14.44 -2.93
CA GLY A 13 1.04 -15.02 -2.92
C GLY A 13 0.14 -14.52 -1.79
N GLN A 14 0.56 -13.48 -1.06
CA GLN A 14 -0.20 -12.93 0.06
C GLN A 14 -1.37 -12.11 -0.44
N ARG A 15 -2.51 -12.24 0.24
CA ARG A 15 -3.73 -11.47 -0.02
C ARG A 15 -4.21 -10.77 1.24
N GLY A 16 -4.93 -9.68 1.05
CA GLY A 16 -5.39 -8.87 2.16
C GLY A 16 -6.21 -7.67 1.73
N GLN A 17 -6.20 -6.66 2.58
CA GLN A 17 -6.90 -5.39 2.35
C GLN A 17 -6.03 -4.20 2.74
N LEU A 18 -6.26 -3.09 2.04
CA LEU A 18 -5.80 -1.75 2.37
C LEU A 18 -7.03 -0.85 2.56
N THR A 19 -7.14 -0.19 3.70
CA THR A 19 -8.11 0.90 3.88
C THR A 19 -7.39 2.23 3.74
N LEU A 20 -7.80 3.05 2.77
CA LEU A 20 -7.28 4.41 2.56
C LEU A 20 -8.23 5.47 3.10
N ARG A 21 -7.69 6.41 3.84
CA ARG A 21 -8.39 7.59 4.38
C ARG A 21 -7.54 8.84 4.20
N GLN A 22 -8.16 10.00 4.31
CA GLN A 22 -7.42 11.25 4.42
C GLN A 22 -6.64 11.27 5.74
N HIS A 23 -5.41 11.78 5.73
CA HIS A 23 -4.64 11.93 6.96
C HIS A 23 -5.29 13.01 7.84
N PRO A 24 -5.53 12.75 9.14
CA PRO A 24 -6.30 13.65 10.00
C PRO A 24 -5.63 15.01 10.23
N GLU A 25 -4.30 15.06 10.15
CA GLU A 25 -3.50 16.27 10.38
C GLU A 25 -2.97 16.91 9.09
N PHE A 26 -2.93 16.17 7.98
CA PHE A 26 -2.31 16.61 6.72
C PHE A 26 -3.25 16.29 5.56
N SER A 27 -4.09 17.24 5.16
CA SER A 27 -5.18 17.00 4.20
C SER A 27 -4.74 16.52 2.82
N GLU A 28 -3.49 16.80 2.45
CA GLU A 28 -2.85 16.39 1.19
C GLU A 28 -2.23 14.98 1.26
N SER A 29 -2.12 14.41 2.47
CA SER A 29 -1.58 13.07 2.69
C SER A 29 -2.67 12.02 2.90
N LEU A 30 -2.33 10.79 2.55
CA LEU A 30 -3.10 9.60 2.80
C LEU A 30 -2.65 8.93 4.09
N ARG A 31 -3.61 8.29 4.75
CA ARG A 31 -3.36 7.29 5.77
C ARG A 31 -3.91 5.95 5.31
N GLY A 32 -3.04 4.95 5.28
CA GLY A 32 -3.33 3.57 4.94
C GLY A 32 -3.34 2.68 6.18
N GLU A 33 -4.21 1.68 6.17
CA GLU A 33 -4.18 0.56 7.13
C GLU A 33 -4.18 -0.75 6.34
N PHE A 34 -3.10 -1.52 6.46
CA PHE A 34 -2.90 -2.78 5.78
C PHE A 34 -3.25 -3.97 6.67
N ARG A 35 -3.88 -4.99 6.07
CA ARG A 35 -4.18 -6.28 6.69
C ARG A 35 -3.94 -7.38 5.66
N TYR A 36 -2.79 -8.06 5.70
CA TYR A 36 -2.46 -9.16 4.77
C TYR A 36 -1.66 -10.25 5.48
N GLY A 37 -1.97 -11.52 5.19
CA GLY A 37 -1.43 -12.63 5.98
C GLY A 37 -1.68 -12.42 7.48
N THR A 38 -0.62 -12.46 8.29
CA THR A 38 -0.68 -12.14 9.73
C THR A 38 -0.33 -10.69 10.04
N GLN A 39 -0.01 -9.88 9.03
CA GLN A 39 0.46 -8.51 9.20
C GLN A 39 -0.71 -7.54 9.41
N ARG A 40 -0.52 -6.63 10.37
CA ARG A 40 -1.32 -5.41 10.51
C ARG A 40 -0.35 -4.24 10.63
N SER A 41 -0.55 -3.20 9.84
CA SER A 41 0.38 -2.07 9.74
C SER A 41 -0.36 -0.82 9.32
N ILE A 42 0.27 0.32 9.56
CA ILE A 42 -0.19 1.61 9.06
C ILE A 42 0.76 2.09 7.97
N ALA A 43 0.27 2.97 7.13
CA ALA A 43 1.10 3.62 6.14
C ALA A 43 0.70 5.09 5.94
N SER A 44 1.64 5.87 5.46
CA SER A 44 1.44 7.28 5.09
C SER A 44 2.05 7.55 3.74
N GLY A 45 1.46 8.47 2.98
CA GLY A 45 2.01 8.89 1.69
C GLY A 45 0.96 9.66 0.91
N ASP A 46 0.94 9.52 -0.40
CA ASP A 46 0.16 10.39 -1.28
C ASP A 46 -0.19 9.71 -2.60
N VAL A 47 -1.06 10.42 -3.34
CA VAL A 47 -1.28 10.17 -4.76
C VAL A 47 -1.18 11.50 -5.49
N GLU A 48 -0.16 11.61 -6.33
CA GLU A 48 0.05 12.80 -7.16
C GLU A 48 0.18 12.38 -8.62
N ALA A 49 -0.55 13.06 -9.51
CA ALA A 49 -0.52 12.79 -10.96
C ALA A 49 -0.76 11.31 -11.37
N GLY A 50 -1.43 10.52 -10.51
CA GLY A 50 -1.68 9.09 -10.73
C GLY A 50 -0.58 8.16 -10.22
N GLU A 51 0.53 8.69 -9.70
CA GLU A 51 1.52 7.95 -8.94
C GLU A 51 0.99 7.72 -7.52
N PHE A 52 1.26 6.54 -6.97
CA PHE A 52 0.83 6.13 -5.64
C PHE A 52 2.04 5.71 -4.84
N ASN A 53 2.30 6.40 -3.74
CA ASN A 53 3.44 6.13 -2.87
C ASN A 53 2.96 6.00 -1.43
N LEU A 54 3.35 4.92 -0.74
CA LEU A 54 3.13 4.76 0.70
C LEU A 54 4.36 4.19 1.40
N ASP A 55 4.63 4.77 2.57
CA ASP A 55 5.60 4.30 3.54
C ASP A 55 4.88 3.49 4.62
N GLU A 56 5.11 2.18 4.66
CA GLU A 56 4.50 1.26 5.61
C GLU A 56 5.33 1.17 6.89
N SER A 57 4.67 1.19 8.04
CA SER A 57 5.26 0.98 9.35
C SER A 57 4.48 -0.06 10.16
N LEU A 58 5.20 -0.96 10.81
CA LEU A 58 4.60 -1.99 11.67
C LEU A 58 4.30 -1.48 13.09
N ASP A 59 5.05 -0.47 13.54
CA ASP A 59 4.98 0.08 14.91
C ASP A 59 4.56 1.56 14.92
N GLY A 60 4.34 2.14 13.74
CA GLY A 60 4.02 3.55 13.54
C GLY A 60 5.19 4.51 13.79
N LYS A 61 6.42 3.99 13.88
CA LYS A 61 7.63 4.78 14.17
C LYS A 61 8.75 4.52 13.18
N SER A 62 8.97 3.26 12.83
CA SER A 62 10.04 2.83 11.94
C SER A 62 9.48 2.37 10.60
N LEU A 63 10.14 2.78 9.53
CA LEU A 63 9.82 2.34 8.18
C LEU A 63 10.06 0.83 8.05
N TYR A 64 9.11 0.15 7.41
CA TYR A 64 9.13 -1.29 7.18
C TYR A 64 9.20 -1.61 5.70
N ALA A 65 8.37 -0.97 4.88
CA ALA A 65 8.32 -1.21 3.46
C ALA A 65 7.89 0.02 2.67
N PHE A 66 8.32 0.06 1.42
CA PHE A 66 7.89 1.03 0.42
C PHE A 66 6.85 0.40 -0.50
N TRP A 67 5.83 1.17 -0.83
CA TRP A 67 4.84 0.85 -1.86
C TRP A 67 4.91 1.94 -2.92
N SER A 68 5.26 1.58 -4.16
CA SER A 68 5.32 2.51 -5.28
C SER A 68 4.55 1.94 -6.47
N GLY A 69 3.57 2.67 -6.98
CA GLY A 69 2.72 2.20 -8.06
C GLY A 69 2.01 3.31 -8.81
N GLN A 70 1.13 2.91 -9.73
CA GLN A 70 0.38 3.82 -10.58
C GLN A 70 -1.09 3.41 -10.67
N LEU A 71 -1.97 4.40 -10.62
CA LEU A 71 -3.39 4.23 -10.93
C LEU A 71 -3.53 3.86 -12.40
N THR A 72 -4.33 2.83 -12.69
CA THR A 72 -4.60 2.41 -14.06
C THR A 72 -5.79 3.21 -14.63
N PRO A 73 -5.59 4.11 -15.63
CA PRO A 73 -6.68 4.94 -16.16
C PRO A 73 -7.78 4.11 -16.82
N ALA A 74 -7.40 3.01 -17.48
CA ALA A 74 -8.33 2.09 -18.16
C ALA A 74 -9.33 1.39 -17.20
N LYS A 75 -9.07 1.43 -15.88
CA LYS A 75 -9.96 0.91 -14.84
C LYS A 75 -10.70 2.03 -14.10
N CYS A 76 -10.77 3.23 -14.68
CA CYS A 76 -11.33 4.44 -14.04
C CYS A 76 -10.70 4.73 -12.67
N GLY A 77 -9.40 4.38 -12.50
CA GLY A 77 -8.69 4.53 -11.24
C GLY A 77 -9.13 3.56 -10.14
N ALA A 78 -9.84 2.47 -10.46
CA ALA A 78 -10.24 1.42 -9.51
C ALA A 78 -9.18 0.31 -9.33
N GLU A 79 -8.05 0.39 -10.04
CA GLU A 79 -6.92 -0.54 -9.90
C GLU A 79 -5.60 0.24 -9.82
N ILE A 80 -4.75 -0.17 -8.88
CA ILE A 80 -3.37 0.34 -8.73
C ILE A 80 -2.43 -0.86 -8.84
N ARG A 81 -1.34 -0.69 -9.57
CA ARG A 81 -0.31 -1.72 -9.74
C ARG A 81 1.05 -1.12 -9.45
N GLY A 82 1.94 -1.91 -8.87
CA GLY A 82 3.26 -1.41 -8.52
C GLY A 82 4.12 -2.46 -7.83
N THR A 83 5.11 -1.97 -7.11
CA THR A 83 6.09 -2.76 -6.37
C THR A 83 6.00 -2.46 -4.89
N TRP A 84 6.02 -3.53 -4.09
CA TRP A 84 6.20 -3.50 -2.65
C TRP A 84 7.60 -4.02 -2.32
N GLN A 85 8.34 -3.30 -1.50
CA GLN A 85 9.70 -3.67 -1.10
C GLN A 85 9.90 -3.46 0.39
N THR A 86 10.31 -4.50 1.12
CA THR A 86 10.69 -4.39 2.53
C THR A 86 12.10 -3.87 2.70
N LEU A 87 12.35 -3.19 3.80
CA LEU A 87 13.70 -2.89 4.26
C LEU A 87 14.37 -4.14 4.85
N PRO A 88 15.71 -4.26 4.75
CA PRO A 88 16.46 -5.27 5.49
C PRO A 88 16.26 -5.08 7.00
N ARG A 89 15.97 -6.17 7.73
CA ARG A 89 15.68 -6.11 9.17
C ARG A 89 16.10 -7.39 9.87
N ASP A 90 16.73 -7.27 11.04
CA ASP A 90 17.15 -8.40 11.88
C ASP A 90 17.94 -9.48 11.12
N GLY A 91 18.85 -9.04 10.24
CA GLY A 91 19.67 -9.91 9.39
C GLY A 91 18.93 -10.56 8.21
N LYS A 92 17.65 -10.25 8.00
CA LYS A 92 16.87 -10.69 6.84
C LYS A 92 17.06 -9.71 5.67
N PRO A 93 17.26 -10.22 4.44
CA PRO A 93 17.36 -9.37 3.26
C PRO A 93 16.01 -8.70 2.94
N SER A 94 16.05 -7.67 2.09
CA SER A 94 14.84 -7.09 1.51
C SER A 94 14.07 -8.12 0.69
N VAL A 95 12.75 -8.09 0.79
CA VAL A 95 11.84 -8.85 -0.07
C VAL A 95 11.13 -7.87 -0.98
N GLU A 96 10.96 -8.25 -2.25
CA GLU A 96 10.22 -7.49 -3.24
C GLU A 96 9.07 -8.33 -3.80
N SER A 97 7.91 -7.70 -4.03
CA SER A 97 6.81 -8.31 -4.77
C SER A 97 6.07 -7.26 -5.58
N PRO A 98 5.67 -7.58 -6.82
CA PRO A 98 4.62 -6.82 -7.49
C PRO A 98 3.33 -6.89 -6.66
N PHE A 99 2.56 -5.81 -6.68
CA PHE A 99 1.25 -5.77 -6.05
C PHE A 99 0.16 -5.35 -7.02
N VAL A 100 -1.06 -5.78 -6.72
CA VAL A 100 -2.28 -5.24 -7.30
C VAL A 100 -3.23 -4.83 -6.17
N LEU A 101 -3.73 -3.60 -6.23
CA LEU A 101 -4.82 -3.12 -5.41
C LEU A 101 -6.07 -2.95 -6.28
N ARG A 102 -7.20 -3.51 -5.86
CA ARG A 102 -8.50 -3.33 -6.53
C ARG A 102 -9.51 -2.75 -5.56
N ARG A 103 -10.19 -1.68 -5.96
CA ARG A 103 -11.16 -1.03 -5.08
C ARG A 103 -12.37 -1.95 -4.89
N GLU A 104 -12.77 -2.19 -3.64
CA GLU A 104 -13.97 -2.96 -3.35
C GLU A 104 -15.23 -2.19 -3.79
N GLY A 105 -16.20 -2.91 -4.37
CA GLY A 105 -17.51 -2.37 -4.72
C GLY A 105 -17.58 -1.53 -6.00
N TRP A 106 -16.66 -1.74 -6.95
CA TRP A 106 -16.66 -1.11 -8.28
C TRP A 106 -16.80 -2.13 -9.41
#